data_AF-A0A3D3W158-F1
#
_entry.id   AF-A0A3D3W158-F1
#
_cell.length_a   1.000
_cell.length_b   1.000
_cell.length_c   1.000
_cell.angle_alpha   90.00
_cell.angle_beta   90.00
_cell.angle_gamma   90.00
#
_symmetry.space_group_name_H-M   'P 1'
#
loop_
_entity.id
_entity.type
_entity.pdbx_description
1 polymer ?
#
loop_
_entity_poly.entity_id
_entity_poly.type
_entity_poly.pdbx_seq_one_letter_code
_entity_poly.pdbx_strand_id
1 'polypeptide(L)'
;MTLRKLLAVVLTAAGVFSAASAEDGGRRETPLVRAVQQSRRSVVNIHTEKTTPEDKDARFFNNRPRKVTGMGTGIVLDERGYIVTNYHVIQDVDVVTVTLDNGSSHDAQVISYDRRQDLAIILIEPDEPMVVMPIGTSSDLMLAETVYAVGNAFGYEHTVTSGIISALHRDVEVDEVQSYENLIQTDASINPGNSG
;
A
#
# COMPACT_ATOMS: atom_id res chain seq x y z
N MET A 1 41.89 -31.95 -68.67
CA MET A 1 42.31 -31.30 -67.40
C MET A 1 41.10 -30.55 -66.85
N THR A 2 40.20 -31.23 -66.14
CA THR A 2 40.22 -31.57 -64.70
C THR A 2 39.17 -30.73 -63.98
N LEU A 3 37.96 -31.26 -64.07
CA LEU A 3 36.86 -31.20 -63.11
C LEU A 3 37.35 -31.10 -61.66
N ARG A 4 36.92 -30.06 -60.92
CA ARG A 4 36.68 -30.16 -59.47
C ARG A 4 35.43 -29.35 -59.10
N LYS A 5 34.33 -30.09 -58.94
CA LYS A 5 33.16 -29.69 -58.16
C LYS A 5 33.63 -29.43 -56.73
N LEU A 6 33.40 -28.22 -56.19
CA LEU A 6 33.40 -28.02 -54.74
C LEU A 6 31.95 -27.98 -54.28
N LEU A 7 31.52 -29.11 -53.72
CA LEU A 7 30.35 -29.24 -52.89
C LEU A 7 30.79 -28.86 -51.48
N ALA A 8 30.31 -27.74 -50.95
CA ALA A 8 30.48 -27.40 -49.53
C ALA A 8 29.11 -27.08 -48.95
N VAL A 9 28.64 -28.08 -48.21
CA VAL A 9 27.45 -28.19 -47.37
C VAL A 9 27.04 -26.85 -46.72
N VAL A 10 25.82 -26.40 -47.05
CA VAL A 10 25.09 -25.42 -46.25
C VAL A 10 24.68 -26.15 -44.97
N LEU A 11 25.41 -25.94 -43.87
CA LEU A 11 24.91 -26.28 -42.53
C LEU A 11 23.83 -25.25 -42.19
N THR A 12 22.57 -25.57 -42.50
CA THR A 12 21.46 -24.95 -41.80
C THR A 12 21.51 -25.44 -40.35
N ALA A 13 22.14 -24.65 -39.48
CA ALA A 13 21.87 -24.75 -38.06
C ALA A 13 20.40 -24.35 -37.87
N ALA A 14 19.51 -25.34 -37.93
CA ALA A 14 18.16 -25.21 -37.42
C ALA A 14 18.34 -24.99 -35.92
N GLY A 15 18.47 -23.72 -35.52
CA GLY A 15 18.36 -23.30 -34.15
C GLY A 15 17.02 -23.83 -33.66
N VAL A 16 17.08 -24.86 -32.82
CA VAL A 16 15.96 -25.30 -32.02
C VAL A 16 15.66 -24.11 -31.11
N PHE A 17 14.79 -23.21 -31.56
CA PHE A 17 14.01 -22.41 -30.65
C PHE A 17 13.18 -23.42 -29.87
N SER A 18 13.78 -23.92 -28.78
CA SER A 18 13.00 -24.36 -27.65
C SER A 18 12.29 -23.09 -27.22
N ALA A 19 11.10 -22.88 -27.76
CA ALA A 19 10.08 -22.17 -27.02
C ALA A 19 10.06 -22.90 -25.69
N ALA A 20 10.71 -22.32 -24.69
CA ALA A 20 10.53 -22.71 -23.32
C ALA A 20 9.02 -22.62 -23.15
N SER A 21 8.38 -23.77 -23.24
CA SER A 21 7.02 -23.97 -22.82
C SER A 21 7.08 -23.50 -21.38
N ALA A 22 6.60 -22.28 -21.14
CA ALA A 22 6.36 -21.79 -19.80
C ALA A 22 5.43 -22.83 -19.21
N GLU A 23 6.01 -23.75 -18.44
CA GLU A 23 5.28 -24.84 -17.84
C GLU A 23 4.22 -24.17 -16.98
N ASP A 24 2.97 -24.40 -17.40
CA ASP A 24 1.70 -24.03 -16.77
C ASP A 24 1.58 -24.75 -15.42
N GLY A 25 2.56 -24.55 -14.54
CA GLY A 25 2.53 -24.95 -13.16
C GLY A 25 1.69 -23.93 -12.40
N GLY A 26 0.41 -24.23 -12.18
CA GLY A 26 -0.37 -23.59 -11.10
C GLY A 26 -1.33 -22.48 -11.54
N ARG A 27 -2.42 -22.86 -12.21
CA ARG A 27 -3.58 -22.04 -12.65
C ARG A 27 -4.29 -21.18 -11.58
N ARG A 28 -3.73 -21.00 -10.38
CA ARG A 28 -4.26 -20.16 -9.28
C ARG A 28 -3.36 -18.98 -8.90
N GLU A 29 -2.04 -19.08 -9.12
CA GLU A 29 -1.09 -18.05 -8.68
C GLU A 29 -0.88 -17.01 -9.80
N THR A 30 -1.85 -16.10 -9.92
CA THR A 30 -1.81 -15.00 -10.89
C THR A 30 -0.75 -13.95 -10.51
N PRO A 31 -0.35 -13.05 -11.42
CA PRO A 31 0.52 -11.92 -11.08
C PRO A 31 -0.01 -11.09 -9.90
N LEU A 32 -1.33 -10.91 -9.81
CA LEU A 32 -1.97 -10.22 -8.70
C LEU A 32 -1.77 -10.95 -7.37
N VAL A 33 -1.89 -12.28 -7.36
CA VAL A 33 -1.65 -13.10 -6.16
C VAL A 33 -0.21 -12.96 -5.69
N ARG A 34 0.76 -12.99 -6.61
CA ARG A 34 2.18 -12.81 -6.30
C ARG A 34 2.45 -11.42 -5.71
N ALA A 35 1.88 -10.39 -6.30
CA ALA A 35 2.02 -9.02 -5.83
C ALA A 35 1.51 -8.84 -4.39
N VAL A 36 0.32 -9.39 -4.10
CA VAL A 36 -0.26 -9.38 -2.73
C VAL A 36 0.61 -10.16 -1.75
N GLN A 37 1.10 -11.34 -2.13
CA GLN A 37 1.96 -12.15 -1.26
C GLN A 37 3.26 -11.44 -0.91
N GLN A 38 3.82 -10.68 -1.85
CA GLN A 38 5.05 -9.93 -1.67
C GLN A 38 4.86 -8.67 -0.82
N SER A 39 3.71 -8.01 -0.90
CA SER A 39 3.49 -6.70 -0.27
C SER A 39 2.80 -6.76 1.09
N ARG A 40 1.98 -7.79 1.36
CA ARG A 40 1.09 -7.81 2.53
C ARG A 40 1.78 -7.65 3.88
N ARG A 41 3.05 -8.09 4.02
CA ARG A 41 3.83 -7.99 5.26
C ARG A 41 4.36 -6.58 5.52
N SER A 42 4.36 -5.74 4.48
CA SER A 42 4.77 -4.33 4.54
C SER A 42 3.58 -3.40 4.79
N VAL A 43 2.38 -3.96 5.01
CA VAL A 43 1.16 -3.21 5.30
C VAL A 43 0.81 -3.43 6.76
N VAL A 44 0.67 -2.34 7.51
CA VAL A 44 0.42 -2.36 8.96
C VAL A 44 -0.93 -1.74 9.29
N ASN A 45 -1.50 -2.13 10.43
CA ASN A 45 -2.69 -1.51 10.99
C ASN A 45 -2.29 -0.31 11.84
N ILE A 46 -3.03 0.78 11.74
CA ILE A 46 -2.87 1.94 12.62
C ILE A 46 -4.15 2.10 13.43
N HIS A 47 -4.01 2.12 14.76
CA HIS A 47 -5.05 2.48 15.69
C HIS A 47 -4.69 3.81 16.34
N THR A 48 -5.67 4.70 16.49
CA THR A 48 -5.46 5.98 17.16
C THR A 48 -6.47 6.21 18.27
N GLU A 49 -6.03 6.84 19.35
CA GLU A 49 -6.91 7.23 20.45
C GLU A 49 -6.85 8.75 20.66
N LYS A 50 -8.01 9.36 20.85
CA LYS A 50 -8.16 10.76 21.27
C LYS A 50 -9.05 10.85 22.49
N THR A 51 -8.56 11.52 23.53
CA THR A 51 -9.31 11.83 24.74
C THR A 51 -9.97 13.18 24.57
N THR A 52 -11.29 13.23 24.45
CA THR A 52 -11.98 14.52 24.40
C THR A 52 -11.98 15.16 25.79
N PRO A 53 -11.65 16.46 25.92
CA PRO A 53 -11.73 17.17 27.18
C PRO A 53 -13.12 17.04 27.81
N GLU A 54 -13.16 16.96 29.13
CA GLU A 54 -14.41 16.95 29.90
C GLU A 54 -15.13 18.30 29.71
N ASP A 55 -16.37 18.24 29.20
CA ASP A 55 -17.20 19.43 28.99
C ASP A 55 -17.66 20.02 30.33
N LYS A 56 -16.99 21.09 30.80
CA LYS A 56 -17.21 21.68 32.14
C LYS A 56 -18.59 22.35 32.30
N ASP A 57 -19.33 22.55 31.21
CA ASP A 57 -20.66 23.16 31.24
C ASP A 57 -21.81 22.13 31.30
N ALA A 58 -21.53 20.83 31.16
CA ALA A 58 -22.52 19.75 31.29
C ALA A 58 -22.84 19.41 32.76
N ARG A 59 -23.36 20.38 33.53
CA ARG A 59 -23.62 20.28 34.99
C ARG A 59 -24.70 19.26 35.41
N PHE A 60 -25.27 18.47 34.49
CA PHE A 60 -26.44 17.64 34.75
C PHE A 60 -26.34 16.16 34.28
N PHE A 61 -25.24 15.74 33.64
CA PHE A 61 -25.04 14.34 33.22
C PHE A 61 -23.64 13.86 33.59
N ASN A 62 -23.51 12.59 33.97
CA ASN A 62 -22.25 11.92 34.33
C ASN A 62 -21.20 12.10 33.21
N ASN A 63 -20.35 13.13 33.34
CA ASN A 63 -19.41 13.51 32.30
C ASN A 63 -18.08 12.77 32.51
N ARG A 64 -17.94 11.61 31.88
CA ARG A 64 -16.65 10.91 31.85
C ARG A 64 -15.92 11.30 30.56
N PRO A 65 -14.59 11.46 30.59
CA PRO A 65 -13.79 11.63 29.38
C PRO A 65 -14.17 10.56 28.35
N ARG A 66 -14.53 10.98 27.14
CA ARG A 66 -14.86 10.05 26.07
C ARG A 66 -13.58 9.80 25.26
N LYS A 67 -13.20 8.52 25.18
CA LYS A 67 -12.20 8.07 24.21
C LYS A 67 -12.86 7.92 22.85
N VAL A 68 -12.31 8.60 21.85
CA VAL A 68 -12.65 8.43 20.43
C VAL A 68 -11.51 7.66 19.81
N THR A 69 -11.84 6.59 19.08
CA THR A 69 -10.85 5.75 18.40
C THR A 69 -10.90 5.96 16.90
N GLY A 70 -9.74 5.93 16.27
CA GLY A 70 -9.54 5.97 14.82
C GLY A 70 -8.84 4.72 14.32
N MET A 71 -8.89 4.52 13.01
CA MET A 71 -8.22 3.41 12.33
C MET A 71 -7.73 3.85 10.96
N GLY A 72 -6.57 3.33 10.58
CA GLY A 72 -6.01 3.46 9.24
C GLY A 72 -5.04 2.33 8.91
N THR A 73 -4.34 2.52 7.82
CA THR A 73 -3.33 1.64 7.26
C THR A 73 -2.02 2.41 7.16
N GLY A 74 -0.90 1.71 7.31
CA GLY A 74 0.43 2.26 7.04
C GLY A 74 1.24 1.34 6.14
N ILE A 75 2.21 1.92 5.42
CA ILE A 75 3.13 1.20 4.54
C ILE A 75 4.56 1.35 5.05
N VAL A 76 5.26 0.23 5.23
CA VAL A 76 6.65 0.18 5.70
C VAL A 76 7.60 0.66 4.60
N LEU A 77 8.37 1.70 4.92
CA LEU A 77 9.37 2.30 4.02
C LEU A 77 10.82 1.91 4.35
N ASP A 78 11.09 1.50 5.60
CA ASP A 78 12.45 1.18 6.06
C ASP A 78 12.40 0.09 7.13
N GLU A 79 13.36 -0.84 7.10
CA GLU A 79 13.46 -1.99 8.02
C GLU A 79 13.54 -1.56 9.50
N ARG A 80 13.98 -0.32 9.76
CA ARG A 80 14.12 0.27 11.11
C ARG A 80 12.82 0.74 11.73
N GLY A 81 11.68 0.69 11.02
CA GLY A 81 10.39 1.09 11.59
C GLY A 81 9.73 2.34 10.98
N TYR A 82 10.26 2.89 9.88
CA TYR A 82 9.64 4.06 9.24
C TYR A 82 8.45 3.64 8.39
N ILE A 83 7.30 4.25 8.67
CA ILE A 83 6.02 3.93 8.05
C ILE A 83 5.39 5.21 7.51
N VAL A 84 4.88 5.16 6.29
CA VAL A 84 4.03 6.22 5.71
C VAL A 84 2.56 5.91 5.94
N THR A 85 1.77 6.94 6.19
CA THR A 85 0.31 6.88 6.28
C THR A 85 -0.29 8.24 5.89
N ASN A 86 -1.61 8.38 5.92
CA ASN A 86 -2.25 9.67 5.77
C ASN A 86 -2.11 10.54 7.04
N TYR A 87 -2.00 11.85 6.86
CA TYR A 87 -1.94 12.79 7.98
C TYR A 87 -3.24 12.79 8.79
N HIS A 88 -4.40 12.73 8.15
CA HIS A 88 -5.69 12.75 8.84
C HIS A 88 -5.90 11.54 9.78
N VAL A 89 -5.21 10.41 9.55
CA VAL A 89 -5.26 9.23 10.42
C VAL A 89 -4.62 9.53 11.78
N ILE A 90 -3.55 10.33 11.79
CA ILE A 90 -2.74 10.66 12.97
C ILE A 90 -2.98 12.09 13.48
N GLN A 91 -3.97 12.79 12.93
CA GLN A 91 -4.22 14.19 13.27
C GLN A 91 -4.92 14.32 14.63
N ASP A 92 -4.36 15.16 15.51
CA ASP A 92 -4.95 15.56 16.80
C ASP A 92 -5.35 14.35 17.68
N VAL A 93 -4.53 13.30 17.65
CA VAL A 93 -4.66 12.08 18.47
C VAL A 93 -3.61 12.07 19.57
N ASP A 94 -3.91 11.43 20.69
CA ASP A 94 -3.02 11.32 21.84
C ASP A 94 -2.04 10.15 21.68
N VAL A 95 -2.52 9.05 21.11
CA VAL A 95 -1.77 7.80 20.96
C VAL A 95 -1.96 7.28 19.54
N VAL A 96 -0.85 6.81 18.96
CA VAL A 96 -0.83 6.06 17.70
C VAL A 96 -0.20 4.70 18.00
N THR A 97 -0.95 3.63 17.78
CA THR A 97 -0.46 2.26 17.95
C THR A 97 -0.48 1.58 16.59
N VAL A 98 0.63 0.93 16.25
CA VAL A 98 0.78 0.18 15.00
C VAL A 98 0.76 -1.31 15.31
N THR A 99 -0.08 -2.08 14.61
CA THR A 99 -0.11 -3.54 14.71
C THR A 99 0.43 -4.17 13.42
N LEU A 100 1.46 -5.02 13.56
CA LEU A 100 2.15 -5.69 12.46
C LEU A 100 1.43 -6.97 12.01
N ASP A 101 1.87 -7.56 10.89
CA ASP A 101 1.32 -8.80 10.31
C ASP A 101 1.41 -10.02 11.24
N ASN A 102 2.35 -9.99 12.19
CA ASN A 102 2.53 -11.01 13.23
C ASN A 102 1.66 -10.79 14.48
N GLY A 103 0.87 -9.71 14.52
CA GLY A 103 0.01 -9.33 15.65
C GLY A 103 0.70 -8.56 16.77
N SER A 104 2.02 -8.34 16.70
CA SER A 104 2.73 -7.46 17.65
C SER A 104 2.27 -6.01 17.48
N SER A 105 2.19 -5.27 18.59
CA SER A 105 1.72 -3.89 18.62
C SER A 105 2.76 -2.97 19.24
N HIS A 106 2.96 -1.81 18.63
CA HIS A 106 4.03 -0.86 18.96
C HIS A 106 3.46 0.55 19.02
N ASP A 107 3.86 1.34 20.01
CA ASP A 107 3.56 2.77 20.01
C ASP A 107 4.39 3.46 18.93
N ALA A 108 3.77 4.40 18.24
CA ALA A 108 4.39 5.13 17.15
C ALA A 108 4.62 6.60 17.49
N GLN A 109 5.79 7.11 17.09
CA GLN A 109 6.11 8.52 17.13
C GLN A 109 5.87 9.16 15.75
N VAL A 110 5.20 10.30 15.71
CA VAL A 110 5.11 11.11 14.49
C VAL A 110 6.46 11.81 14.25
N ILE A 111 7.08 11.54 13.10
CA ILE A 111 8.39 12.09 12.72
C ILE A 111 8.23 13.36 11.89
N SER A 112 7.35 13.32 10.89
CA SER A 112 7.07 14.45 9.99
C SER A 112 5.71 14.27 9.33
N TYR A 113 5.10 15.37 8.88
CA TYR A 113 3.88 15.33 8.09
C TYR A 113 3.80 16.50 7.11
N ASP A 114 3.04 16.31 6.05
CA ASP A 114 2.57 17.35 5.15
C ASP A 114 1.03 17.34 5.17
N ARG A 115 0.46 18.41 5.73
CA ARG A 115 -1.01 18.56 5.82
C ARG A 115 -1.65 18.71 4.45
N ARG A 116 -1.00 19.41 3.51
CA ARG A 116 -1.59 19.70 2.19
C ARG A 116 -1.68 18.44 1.35
N GLN A 117 -0.66 17.59 1.44
CA GLN A 117 -0.62 16.32 0.71
C GLN A 117 -1.30 15.17 1.48
N ASP A 118 -1.79 15.42 2.68
CA ASP A 118 -2.35 14.42 3.59
C ASP A 118 -1.41 13.21 3.80
N LEU A 119 -0.13 13.48 4.09
CA LEU A 119 0.90 12.46 4.30
C LEU A 119 1.60 12.64 5.65
N ALA A 120 1.94 11.53 6.29
CA ALA A 120 2.72 11.49 7.51
C ALA A 120 3.74 10.34 7.49
N ILE A 121 4.89 10.58 8.11
CA ILE A 121 5.88 9.56 8.45
C ILE A 121 5.84 9.36 9.96
N ILE A 122 5.62 8.11 10.36
CA ILE A 122 5.70 7.67 11.75
C ILE A 122 6.84 6.67 11.92
N LEU A 123 7.30 6.51 13.16
CA LEU A 123 8.35 5.58 13.54
C LEU A 123 7.88 4.68 14.69
N ILE A 124 8.15 3.39 14.56
CA ILE A 124 8.03 2.41 15.64
C ILE A 124 9.39 1.79 15.95
N GLU A 125 9.50 1.11 17.09
CA GLU A 125 10.67 0.30 17.47
C GLU A 125 10.34 -1.19 17.36
N PRO A 126 10.51 -1.82 16.18
CA PRO A 126 10.11 -3.21 15.99
C PRO A 126 11.11 -4.18 16.64
N ASP A 127 10.63 -5.33 17.10
CA ASP A 127 11.48 -6.38 17.70
C ASP A 127 12.46 -7.01 16.69
N GLU A 128 12.07 -7.01 15.40
CA GLU A 128 12.84 -7.56 14.29
C GLU A 128 12.81 -6.60 13.09
N PRO A 129 13.81 -6.63 12.18
CA PRO A 129 13.79 -5.85 10.95
C PRO A 129 12.50 -6.05 10.14
N MET A 130 11.85 -4.95 9.74
CA MET A 130 10.57 -5.00 9.03
C MET A 130 10.73 -5.37 7.56
N VAL A 131 9.68 -5.97 6.97
CA VAL A 131 9.63 -6.20 5.52
C VAL A 131 9.24 -4.88 4.82
N VAL A 132 10.13 -4.33 4.00
CA VAL A 132 9.92 -3.06 3.29
C VAL A 132 9.08 -3.26 2.03
N MET A 133 8.16 -2.34 1.77
CA MET A 133 7.33 -2.33 0.56
C MET A 133 8.21 -2.13 -0.69
N PRO A 134 8.14 -2.98 -1.71
CA PRO A 134 8.75 -2.70 -3.01
C PRO A 134 8.12 -1.44 -3.64
N ILE A 135 8.91 -0.39 -3.83
CA ILE A 135 8.44 0.86 -4.43
C ILE A 135 8.62 0.81 -5.94
N GLY A 136 7.52 0.99 -6.68
CA GLY A 136 7.51 1.13 -8.13
C GLY A 136 7.58 2.60 -8.58
N THR A 137 7.46 2.82 -9.89
CA THR A 137 7.24 4.16 -10.46
C THR A 137 5.77 4.35 -10.80
N SER A 138 5.28 5.58 -10.67
CA SER A 138 3.94 5.99 -11.10
C SER A 138 3.93 6.81 -12.39
N SER A 139 5.11 7.10 -12.98
CA SER A 139 5.24 8.02 -14.11
C SER A 139 4.79 7.46 -15.47
N ASP A 140 4.69 6.14 -15.59
CA ASP A 140 4.39 5.40 -16.83
C ASP A 140 3.14 4.53 -16.71
N LEU A 141 2.32 4.76 -15.68
CA LEU A 141 1.05 4.07 -15.50
C LEU A 141 0.13 4.28 -16.70
N MET A 142 -0.62 3.24 -17.07
CA MET A 142 -1.59 3.28 -18.16
C MET A 142 -3.02 3.06 -17.67
N LEU A 143 -3.98 3.67 -18.36
CA LEU A 143 -5.40 3.37 -18.15
C LEU A 143 -5.65 1.88 -18.39
N ALA A 144 -6.56 1.31 -17.61
CA ALA A 144 -6.92 -0.11 -17.60
C ALA A 144 -5.83 -1.08 -17.09
N GLU A 145 -4.71 -0.60 -16.55
CA GLU A 145 -3.78 -1.46 -15.82
C GLU A 145 -4.45 -2.06 -14.57
N THR A 146 -4.25 -3.36 -14.36
CA THR A 146 -4.75 -4.05 -13.18
C THR A 146 -4.00 -3.59 -11.94
N VAL A 147 -4.76 -3.17 -10.93
CA VAL A 147 -4.24 -2.79 -9.61
C VAL A 147 -4.96 -3.57 -8.51
N TYR A 148 -4.38 -3.54 -7.32
CA TYR A 148 -5.09 -3.90 -6.10
C TYR A 148 -4.88 -2.82 -5.06
N ALA A 149 -5.87 -2.67 -4.21
CA ALA A 149 -5.75 -1.94 -2.96
C ALA A 149 -5.65 -2.97 -1.83
N VAL A 150 -4.78 -2.65 -0.87
CA VAL A 150 -4.56 -3.43 0.34
C VAL A 150 -4.63 -2.49 1.52
N GLY A 151 -5.32 -2.91 2.57
CA GLY A 151 -5.47 -2.14 3.79
C GLY A 151 -6.33 -2.87 4.79
N ASN A 152 -6.79 -2.16 5.80
CA ASN A 152 -7.48 -2.75 6.94
C ASN A 152 -8.92 -2.26 7.04
N ALA A 153 -9.70 -2.56 6.00
CA ALA A 153 -11.10 -2.14 5.88
C ALA A 153 -11.92 -2.61 7.10
N PHE A 154 -12.54 -1.66 7.81
CA PHE A 154 -13.37 -1.90 9.00
C PHE A 154 -12.69 -2.69 10.13
N GLY A 155 -11.36 -2.74 10.17
CA GLY A 155 -10.61 -3.54 11.14
C GLY A 155 -10.47 -5.01 10.79
N TYR A 156 -10.88 -5.41 9.58
CA TYR A 156 -10.50 -6.70 9.02
C TYR A 156 -9.08 -6.60 8.47
N GLU A 157 -8.15 -7.29 9.11
CA GLU A 157 -6.74 -7.32 8.73
C GLU A 157 -6.56 -7.77 7.27
N HIS A 158 -5.71 -7.05 6.53
CA HIS A 158 -5.26 -7.43 5.19
C HIS A 158 -6.37 -7.64 4.16
N THR A 159 -7.36 -6.75 4.15
CA THR A 159 -8.38 -6.71 3.09
C THR A 159 -7.74 -6.34 1.77
N VAL A 160 -7.97 -7.17 0.74
CA VAL A 160 -7.48 -6.95 -0.62
C VAL A 160 -8.65 -6.83 -1.58
N THR A 161 -8.64 -5.79 -2.39
CA THR A 161 -9.61 -5.57 -3.47
C THR A 161 -8.87 -5.32 -4.77
N SER A 162 -9.36 -5.87 -5.88
CA SER A 162 -8.78 -5.64 -7.21
C SER A 162 -9.60 -4.66 -8.02
N GLY A 163 -8.95 -3.95 -8.93
CA GLY A 163 -9.58 -3.05 -9.88
C GLY A 163 -8.63 -2.71 -11.02
N ILE A 164 -8.90 -1.61 -11.70
CA ILE A 164 -8.07 -1.04 -12.74
C ILE A 164 -7.74 0.43 -12.46
N ILE A 165 -6.75 0.97 -13.16
CA ILE A 165 -6.56 2.42 -13.26
C ILE A 165 -7.64 3.00 -14.18
N SER A 166 -8.53 3.79 -13.60
CA SER A 166 -9.69 4.40 -14.26
C SER A 166 -9.41 5.82 -14.73
N ALA A 167 -8.48 6.53 -14.08
CA ALA A 167 -7.97 7.85 -14.51
C ALA A 167 -6.61 8.15 -13.87
N LEU A 168 -5.86 9.06 -14.47
CA LEU A 168 -4.58 9.59 -13.98
C LEU A 168 -4.66 11.11 -13.88
N HIS A 169 -3.77 11.71 -13.08
CA HIS A 169 -3.60 13.16 -12.94
C HIS A 169 -4.92 13.87 -12.55
N ARG A 170 -5.64 13.31 -11.59
CA ARG A 170 -6.91 13.89 -11.10
C ARG A 170 -6.65 14.88 -9.99
N ASP A 171 -7.14 16.09 -10.19
CA ASP A 171 -7.22 17.08 -9.12
C ASP A 171 -8.62 17.05 -8.52
N VAL A 172 -8.70 16.98 -7.19
CA VAL A 172 -9.94 16.88 -6.42
C VAL A 172 -9.94 17.94 -5.33
N GLU A 173 -10.89 18.86 -5.43
CA GLU A 173 -11.20 19.80 -4.36
C GLU A 173 -12.12 19.11 -3.36
N VAL A 174 -11.69 19.03 -2.10
CA VAL A 174 -12.50 18.46 -1.00
C VAL A 174 -13.33 19.56 -0.35
N ASP A 175 -12.69 20.68 -0.06
CA ASP A 175 -13.30 21.90 0.47
C ASP A 175 -12.47 23.15 0.08
N GLU A 176 -12.82 24.31 0.64
CA GLU A 176 -12.14 25.59 0.34
C GLU A 176 -10.66 25.63 0.75
N VAL A 177 -10.21 24.70 1.61
CA VAL A 177 -8.88 24.69 2.24
C VAL A 177 -8.06 23.47 1.81
N GLN A 178 -8.71 22.37 1.44
CA GLN A 178 -8.08 21.11 1.09
C GLN A 178 -8.38 20.70 -0.36
N SER A 179 -7.30 20.59 -1.14
CA SER A 179 -7.30 20.06 -2.49
C SER A 179 -6.21 19.02 -2.63
N TYR A 180 -6.51 17.93 -3.34
CA TYR A 180 -5.54 16.91 -3.72
C TYR A 180 -5.24 17.03 -5.20
N GLU A 181 -3.96 17.04 -5.53
CA GLU A 181 -3.50 17.16 -6.90
C GLU A 181 -2.90 15.84 -7.36
N ASN A 182 -2.93 15.60 -8.68
CA ASN A 182 -2.22 14.51 -9.32
C ASN A 182 -2.60 13.09 -8.78
N LEU A 183 -3.87 12.90 -8.43
CA LEU A 183 -4.37 11.61 -7.93
C LEU A 183 -4.51 10.56 -9.05
N ILE A 184 -4.35 9.30 -8.66
CA ILE A 184 -4.67 8.12 -9.47
C ILE A 184 -6.07 7.65 -9.06
N GLN A 185 -6.96 7.44 -10.04
CA GLN A 185 -8.30 6.93 -9.79
C GLN A 185 -8.35 5.43 -10.11
N THR A 186 -8.97 4.65 -9.23
CA THR A 186 -9.24 3.22 -9.43
C THR A 186 -10.71 2.89 -9.16
N ASP A 187 -11.19 1.78 -9.72
CA ASP A 187 -12.48 1.17 -9.36
C ASP A 187 -12.34 0.05 -8.31
N ALA A 188 -11.14 -0.21 -7.79
CA ALA A 188 -10.95 -1.09 -6.65
C ALA A 188 -11.71 -0.54 -5.43
N SER A 189 -12.46 -1.39 -4.73
CA SER A 189 -13.29 -0.96 -3.59
C SER A 189 -12.45 -0.47 -2.41
N ILE A 190 -12.58 0.81 -2.06
CA ILE A 190 -11.93 1.42 -0.88
C ILE A 190 -12.99 1.74 0.18
N ASN A 191 -12.72 1.38 1.43
CA ASN A 191 -13.62 1.56 2.57
C ASN A 191 -12.90 2.21 3.77
N PRO A 192 -13.63 2.75 4.75
CA PRO A 192 -13.03 3.21 6.02
C PRO A 192 -12.09 2.16 6.63
N GLY A 193 -10.92 2.60 7.06
CA GLY A 193 -9.82 1.74 7.53
C GLY A 193 -8.72 1.47 6.49
N ASN A 194 -9.01 1.66 5.19
CA ASN A 194 -7.97 1.63 4.15
C ASN A 194 -7.14 2.91 4.05
N SER A 195 -7.55 4.01 4.71
CA SER A 195 -6.80 5.28 4.70
C SER A 195 -5.36 5.06 5.13
N GLY A 196 -4.41 5.36 4.25
CA GLY A 196 -2.97 5.14 4.43
C GLY A 196 -2.15 5.65 3.26
#